data_AF-A0A927FCJ5-F1
#
_entry.id   AF-A0A927FCJ5-F1
#
_cell.length_a   1.000
_cell.length_b   1.000
_cell.length_c   1.000
_cell.angle_alpha   90.00
_cell.angle_beta   90.00
_cell.angle_gamma   90.00
#
_symmetry.space_group_name_H-M   'P 1'
#
loop_
_entity.id
_entity.type
_entity.pdbx_description
1 polymer ?
#
loop_
_entity_poly.entity_id
_entity_poly.type
_entity_poly.pdbx_seq_one_letter_code
_entity_poly.pdbx_strand_id
1 'polypeptide(L)'
;MSQELETDEVPLEPRGEVEEVLPVVPRERYDLRILSSLRRIVRSIDSHSRRLAAESGMTVPQLLCMLKLDELGPLTIKDLASEVFLSPSTTVGIVDRLVKSGALARERSVRDRRRVRITLTEKGRQMVASSPSPLQENLVDAIDKLPELERATIALSLEKIIECIDAPVSEAADSQTAPILETTADLRGNGRLSPRSVERTDS
;
A
#
# COMPACT_ATOMS: atom_id res chain seq x y z
N MET A 1 -17.26 19.52 -77.38
CA MET A 1 -17.57 20.63 -76.45
C MET A 1 -17.58 20.04 -75.06
N SER A 2 -16.57 20.39 -74.29
CA SER A 2 -16.37 19.99 -72.91
C SER A 2 -17.40 20.69 -72.02
N GLN A 3 -18.08 19.95 -71.13
CA GLN A 3 -18.82 20.53 -70.00
C GLN A 3 -18.48 19.72 -68.74
N GLU A 4 -17.59 20.34 -67.97
CA GLU A 4 -17.47 20.44 -66.51
C GLU A 4 -17.97 19.26 -65.65
N LEU A 5 -17.00 18.57 -65.04
CA LEU A 5 -17.23 17.77 -63.84
C LEU A 5 -17.54 18.73 -62.68
N GLU A 6 -18.76 18.66 -62.17
CA GLU A 6 -19.18 19.26 -60.91
C GLU A 6 -18.59 18.40 -59.78
N THR A 7 -17.50 18.87 -59.16
CA THR A 7 -16.96 18.30 -57.93
C THR A 7 -17.86 18.72 -56.77
N ASP A 8 -18.64 17.78 -56.27
CA ASP A 8 -19.44 17.93 -55.05
C ASP A 8 -18.48 18.04 -53.85
N GLU A 9 -18.21 19.27 -53.39
CA GLU A 9 -17.51 19.52 -52.13
C GLU A 9 -18.40 19.07 -50.98
N VAL A 10 -18.14 17.88 -50.45
CA VAL A 10 -18.70 17.42 -49.18
C VAL A 10 -18.27 18.39 -48.07
N PRO A 11 -19.20 19.07 -47.36
CA PRO A 11 -18.82 19.94 -46.25
C PRO A 11 -18.12 19.13 -45.16
N LEU A 12 -16.88 19.50 -44.85
CA LEU A 12 -16.16 18.99 -43.69
C LEU A 12 -16.85 19.51 -42.43
N GLU A 13 -17.69 18.69 -41.80
CA GLU A 13 -18.19 18.99 -40.45
C GLU A 13 -17.00 19.23 -39.52
N PRO A 14 -17.07 20.26 -38.64
CA PRO A 14 -16.00 20.51 -37.69
C PRO A 14 -15.88 19.28 -36.80
N ARG A 15 -14.70 18.63 -36.86
CA ARG A 15 -14.33 17.55 -35.95
C ARG A 15 -14.48 18.09 -34.54
N GLY A 16 -15.55 17.67 -33.87
CA GLY A 16 -15.80 18.00 -32.48
C GLY A 16 -14.53 17.72 -31.71
N GLU A 17 -13.98 18.77 -31.12
CA GLU A 17 -12.96 18.66 -30.09
C GLU A 17 -13.49 17.65 -29.09
N VAL A 18 -12.78 16.53 -28.96
CA VAL A 18 -13.07 15.56 -27.91
C VAL A 18 -12.62 16.25 -26.63
N GLU A 19 -13.51 17.09 -26.09
CA GLU A 19 -13.37 17.64 -24.76
C GLU A 19 -13.32 16.42 -23.85
N GLU A 20 -12.11 16.06 -23.44
CA GLU A 20 -11.87 14.97 -22.50
C GLU A 20 -12.47 15.45 -21.18
N VAL A 21 -13.78 15.19 -21.01
CA VAL A 21 -14.52 15.55 -19.81
C VAL A 21 -14.00 14.67 -18.69
N LEU A 22 -12.90 15.11 -18.09
CA LEU A 22 -12.47 14.61 -16.80
C LEU A 22 -13.65 14.78 -15.86
N PRO A 23 -14.11 13.70 -15.19
CA PRO A 23 -15.29 13.80 -14.33
C PRO A 23 -15.06 14.87 -13.27
N VAL A 24 -15.91 15.91 -13.27
CA VAL A 24 -15.92 16.93 -12.23
C VAL A 24 -16.39 16.27 -10.93
N VAL A 25 -15.44 15.89 -10.10
CA VAL A 25 -15.72 15.24 -8.83
C VAL A 25 -15.85 16.31 -7.74
N PRO A 26 -16.91 16.26 -6.91
CA PRO A 26 -17.02 17.09 -5.71
C PRO A 26 -15.75 17.01 -4.86
N ARG A 27 -15.23 18.18 -4.44
CA ARG A 27 -13.95 18.37 -3.72
C ARG A 27 -13.84 17.63 -2.38
N GLU A 28 -14.87 16.92 -1.93
CA GLU A 28 -15.05 16.52 -0.53
C GLU A 28 -14.68 15.05 -0.22
N ARG A 29 -14.34 14.20 -1.20
CA ARG A 29 -14.01 12.77 -0.96
C ARG A 29 -12.88 12.19 -1.81
N TYR A 30 -11.74 12.89 -1.89
CA TYR A 30 -10.56 12.38 -2.59
C TYR A 30 -10.01 11.09 -1.96
N ASP A 31 -10.10 10.98 -0.63
CA ASP A 31 -9.75 9.79 0.15
C ASP A 31 -10.45 8.51 -0.37
N LEU A 32 -11.78 8.54 -0.52
CA LEU A 32 -12.53 7.37 -0.98
C LEU A 32 -12.23 7.03 -2.44
N ARG A 33 -11.95 8.04 -3.28
CA ARG A 33 -11.57 7.82 -4.68
C ARG A 33 -10.20 7.20 -4.80
N ILE A 34 -9.23 7.70 -4.04
CA ILE A 34 -7.88 7.14 -3.97
C ILE A 34 -7.96 5.69 -3.47
N LEU A 35 -8.65 5.44 -2.35
CA LEU A 35 -8.82 4.09 -1.81
C LEU A 35 -9.54 3.14 -2.78
N SER A 36 -10.59 3.60 -3.46
CA SER A 36 -11.30 2.81 -4.46
C SER A 36 -10.41 2.48 -5.66
N SER A 37 -9.63 3.44 -6.14
CA SER A 37 -8.69 3.26 -7.25
C SER A 37 -7.58 2.27 -6.87
N LEU A 38 -6.97 2.43 -5.69
CA LEU A 38 -5.98 1.51 -5.15
C LEU A 38 -6.54 0.08 -5.04
N ARG A 39 -7.74 -0.10 -4.49
CA ARG A 39 -8.39 -1.43 -4.41
C ARG A 39 -8.64 -2.05 -5.79
N ARG A 40 -9.03 -1.24 -6.79
CA ARG A 40 -9.22 -1.72 -8.17
C ARG A 40 -7.90 -2.15 -8.80
N ILE A 41 -6.81 -1.41 -8.56
CA ILE A 41 -5.46 -1.75 -9.00
C ILE A 41 -5.03 -3.08 -8.35
N VAL A 42 -5.12 -3.20 -7.02
CA VAL A 42 -4.78 -4.44 -6.29
C VAL A 42 -5.58 -5.63 -6.83
N ARG A 43 -6.89 -5.47 -7.05
CA ARG A 43 -7.73 -6.54 -7.61
C ARG A 43 -7.32 -6.93 -9.04
N SER A 44 -6.92 -5.95 -9.86
CA SER A 44 -6.44 -6.19 -11.22
C SER A 44 -5.12 -6.98 -11.19
N ILE A 45 -4.19 -6.58 -10.33
CA ILE A 45 -2.93 -7.30 -10.08
C ILE A 45 -3.22 -8.73 -9.61
N ASP A 46 -4.11 -8.92 -8.63
CA ASP A 46 -4.50 -10.24 -8.14
C ASP A 46 -5.13 -11.13 -9.23
N SER A 47 -5.96 -10.54 -10.09
CA SER A 47 -6.58 -11.26 -11.20
C SER A 47 -5.55 -11.69 -12.22
N HIS A 48 -4.63 -10.80 -12.59
CA HIS A 48 -3.50 -11.12 -13.46
C HIS A 48 -2.61 -12.19 -12.83
N SER A 49 -2.33 -12.09 -11.53
CA SER A 49 -1.59 -13.11 -10.78
C SER A 49 -2.26 -14.47 -10.79
N ARG A 50 -3.59 -14.55 -10.75
CA ARG A 50 -4.32 -15.83 -10.87
C ARG A 50 -4.24 -16.41 -12.27
N ARG A 51 -4.31 -15.56 -13.31
CA ARG A 51 -4.13 -15.98 -14.70
C ARG A 51 -2.72 -16.50 -14.95
N LEU A 52 -1.71 -15.74 -14.50
CA LEU A 52 -0.31 -16.16 -14.56
C LEU A 52 -0.09 -17.47 -13.80
N ALA A 53 -0.74 -17.64 -12.64
CA ALA A 53 -0.63 -18.89 -11.88
C ALA A 53 -1.27 -20.09 -12.60
N ALA A 54 -2.34 -19.86 -13.38
CA ALA A 54 -2.96 -20.91 -14.18
C ALA A 54 -2.08 -21.29 -15.39
N GLU A 55 -1.36 -20.32 -15.98
CA GLU A 55 -0.54 -20.52 -17.18
C GLU A 55 0.88 -21.01 -16.87
N SER A 56 1.50 -20.49 -15.81
CA SER A 56 2.90 -20.76 -15.43
C SER A 56 3.06 -21.56 -14.13
N GLY A 57 1.97 -21.82 -13.41
CA GLY A 57 2.01 -22.46 -12.09
C GLY A 57 2.50 -21.54 -10.96
N MET A 58 2.67 -20.24 -11.22
CA MET A 58 3.24 -19.27 -10.28
C MET A 58 2.41 -18.00 -10.11
N THR A 59 2.19 -17.58 -8.87
CA THR A 59 1.55 -16.28 -8.55
C THR A 59 2.56 -15.13 -8.56
N VAL A 60 2.13 -13.90 -8.81
CA VAL A 60 2.97 -12.69 -8.75
C VAL A 60 3.69 -12.53 -7.39
N PRO A 61 3.02 -12.69 -6.21
CA PRO A 61 3.73 -12.63 -4.94
C PRO A 61 4.81 -13.69 -4.76
N GLN A 62 4.63 -14.88 -5.35
CA GLN A 62 5.66 -15.92 -5.35
C GLN A 62 6.86 -15.53 -6.22
N LEU A 63 6.59 -14.98 -7.42
CA LEU A 63 7.61 -14.49 -8.33
C LEU A 63 8.41 -13.34 -7.72
N LEU A 64 7.75 -12.36 -7.13
CA LEU A 64 8.40 -11.22 -6.46
C LEU A 64 9.31 -11.68 -5.31
N CYS A 65 8.86 -12.63 -4.47
CA CYS A 65 9.71 -13.21 -3.44
C CYS A 65 10.96 -13.86 -4.02
N MET A 66 10.84 -14.59 -5.13
CA MET A 66 11.98 -15.25 -5.74
C MET A 66 12.92 -14.27 -6.44
N LEU A 67 12.39 -13.26 -7.14
CA LEU A 67 13.20 -12.19 -7.75
C LEU A 67 14.02 -11.44 -6.69
N LYS A 68 13.41 -11.10 -5.54
CA LYS A 68 14.13 -10.40 -4.45
C LYS A 68 15.21 -11.27 -3.81
N LEU A 69 14.98 -12.56 -3.68
CA LEU A 69 15.99 -13.50 -3.19
C LEU A 69 17.12 -13.76 -4.21
N ASP A 70 16.82 -13.66 -5.51
CA ASP A 70 17.83 -13.73 -6.58
C ASP A 70 18.70 -12.47 -6.63
N GLU A 71 18.08 -11.30 -6.45
CA GLU A 71 18.74 -9.98 -6.42
C GLU A 71 19.59 -9.76 -5.15
N LEU A 72 19.02 -10.01 -3.97
CA LEU A 72 19.61 -9.64 -2.68
C LEU A 72 20.27 -10.82 -1.95
N GLY A 73 20.16 -12.02 -2.52
CA GLY A 73 20.62 -13.26 -1.88
C GLY A 73 19.71 -13.71 -0.72
N PRO A 74 20.21 -14.56 0.19
CA PRO A 74 19.37 -15.15 1.22
C PRO A 74 18.80 -14.10 2.18
N LEU A 75 17.50 -14.10 2.48
CA LEU A 75 16.86 -13.11 3.38
C LEU A 75 16.14 -13.79 4.55
N THR A 76 15.93 -13.10 5.67
CA THR A 76 14.97 -13.60 6.67
C THR A 76 13.53 -13.39 6.17
N ILE A 77 12.54 -14.07 6.76
CA ILE A 77 11.13 -13.83 6.41
C ILE A 77 10.74 -12.37 6.64
N LYS A 78 11.26 -11.74 7.71
CA LYS A 78 10.97 -10.33 8.02
C LYS A 78 11.54 -9.41 6.93
N ASP A 79 12.79 -9.63 6.55
CA ASP A 79 13.44 -8.81 5.53
C ASP A 79 12.76 -9.01 4.18
N LEU A 80 12.48 -10.28 3.79
CA LEU A 80 11.76 -10.59 2.57
C LEU A 80 10.38 -9.94 2.53
N ALA A 81 9.61 -10.01 3.62
CA ALA A 81 8.29 -9.39 3.71
C ALA A 81 8.35 -7.87 3.47
N SER A 82 9.39 -7.21 3.99
CA SER A 82 9.66 -5.79 3.75
C SER A 82 9.97 -5.52 2.27
N GLU A 83 10.87 -6.31 1.67
CA GLU A 83 11.30 -6.15 0.28
C GLU A 83 10.19 -6.38 -0.76
N VAL A 84 9.18 -7.18 -0.42
CA VAL A 84 8.02 -7.42 -1.30
C VAL A 84 6.75 -6.69 -0.85
N PHE A 85 6.85 -5.82 0.16
CA PHE A 85 5.73 -5.04 0.71
C PHE A 85 4.52 -5.91 1.12
N LEU A 86 4.76 -7.06 1.74
CA LEU A 86 3.73 -7.98 2.23
C LEU A 86 3.77 -8.09 3.75
N SER A 87 2.64 -8.49 4.34
CA SER A 87 2.64 -8.84 5.77
C SER A 87 3.54 -10.07 6.04
N PRO A 88 4.16 -10.17 7.24
CA PRO A 88 4.94 -11.35 7.59
C PRO A 88 4.14 -12.66 7.51
N SER A 89 2.85 -12.66 7.89
CA SER A 89 2.01 -13.86 7.84
C SER A 89 1.72 -14.31 6.40
N THR A 90 1.44 -13.38 5.50
CA THR A 90 1.28 -13.67 4.07
C THR A 90 2.58 -14.23 3.48
N THR A 91 3.71 -13.62 3.85
CA THR A 91 5.04 -14.03 3.38
C THR A 91 5.39 -15.44 3.84
N VAL A 92 5.09 -15.81 5.09
CA VAL A 92 5.25 -17.19 5.59
C VAL A 92 4.50 -18.18 4.70
N GLY A 93 3.21 -17.94 4.43
CA GLY A 93 2.39 -18.83 3.62
C GLY A 93 2.84 -18.94 2.15
N ILE A 94 3.48 -17.89 1.60
CA ILE A 94 4.11 -17.92 0.29
C ILE A 94 5.37 -18.79 0.33
N VAL A 95 6.27 -18.52 1.29
CA VAL A 95 7.53 -19.24 1.45
C VAL A 95 7.28 -20.73 1.70
N ASP A 96 6.32 -21.10 2.54
CA ASP A 96 5.98 -22.51 2.80
C ASP A 96 5.59 -23.26 1.53
N ARG A 97 4.78 -22.64 0.66
CA ARG A 97 4.38 -23.24 -0.62
C ARG A 97 5.57 -23.40 -1.57
N LEU A 98 6.46 -22.41 -1.62
CA LEU A 98 7.66 -22.45 -2.46
C LEU A 98 8.73 -23.41 -1.95
N VAL A 99 8.84 -23.60 -0.63
CA VAL A 99 9.68 -24.65 -0.05
C VAL A 99 9.10 -26.02 -0.36
N LYS A 100 7.78 -26.20 -0.21
CA LYS A 100 7.09 -27.45 -0.55
C LYS A 100 7.24 -27.81 -2.03
N SER A 101 7.28 -26.83 -2.93
CA SER A 101 7.53 -27.06 -4.36
C SER A 101 9.01 -27.25 -4.71
N GLY A 102 9.93 -27.07 -3.75
CA GLY A 102 11.37 -27.18 -3.94
C GLY A 102 12.03 -25.97 -4.61
N ALA A 103 11.32 -24.85 -4.77
CA ALA A 103 11.85 -23.62 -5.36
C ALA A 103 12.69 -22.81 -4.36
N LEU A 104 12.36 -22.89 -3.07
CA LEU A 104 13.09 -22.24 -1.99
C LEU A 104 13.59 -23.26 -0.96
N ALA A 105 14.62 -22.89 -0.21
CA ALA A 105 15.11 -23.65 0.93
C ALA A 105 15.24 -22.76 2.18
N ARG A 106 15.11 -23.39 3.35
CA ARG A 106 15.35 -22.76 4.65
C ARG A 106 16.70 -23.18 5.17
N GLU A 107 17.60 -22.22 5.30
CA GLU A 107 18.94 -22.44 5.83
C GLU A 107 19.06 -21.80 7.21
N ARG A 108 19.56 -22.56 8.19
CA ARG A 108 19.93 -21.99 9.48
C ARG A 108 21.25 -21.24 9.31
N SER A 109 21.28 -19.98 9.72
CA SER A 109 22.51 -19.19 9.66
C SER A 109 23.62 -19.86 10.48
N VAL A 110 24.80 -19.98 9.88
CA VAL A 110 25.99 -20.57 10.51
C VAL A 110 26.54 -19.65 11.62
N ARG A 111 26.37 -18.32 11.46
CA ARG A 111 26.80 -17.31 12.44
C ARG A 111 25.81 -17.11 13.59
N ASP A 112 24.52 -17.29 13.34
CA ASP A 112 23.48 -17.15 14.36
C ASP A 112 22.40 -18.21 14.12
N ARG A 113 22.52 -19.32 14.85
CA ARG A 113 21.62 -20.48 14.74
C ARG A 113 20.16 -20.15 15.04
N ARG A 114 19.86 -18.96 15.59
CA ARG A 114 18.50 -18.50 15.87
C ARG A 114 17.83 -17.86 14.67
N ARG A 115 18.57 -17.53 13.60
CA ARG A 115 18.02 -16.90 12.39
C ARG A 115 17.94 -17.89 11.23
N VAL A 116 16.72 -18.13 10.77
CA VAL A 116 16.43 -18.89 9.54
C VAL A 116 16.44 -17.90 8.37
N ARG A 117 17.25 -18.20 7.35
CA ARG A 117 17.25 -17.49 6.07
C ARG A 117 16.57 -18.35 5.02
N ILE A 118 15.91 -17.67 4.10
CA ILE A 118 15.29 -18.25 2.92
C ILE A 118 16.29 -18.05 1.78
N THR A 119 16.52 -19.08 0.97
CA THR A 119 17.42 -19.02 -0.18
C THR A 119 16.75 -19.61 -1.41
N LEU A 120 17.17 -19.16 -2.59
CA LEU A 120 16.77 -19.77 -3.86
C LEU A 120 17.49 -21.10 -4.07
N THR A 121 16.73 -22.13 -4.43
CA THR A 121 17.30 -23.36 -4.94
C THR A 121 17.65 -23.20 -6.42
N GLU A 122 18.34 -24.19 -6.98
CA GLU A 122 18.59 -24.23 -8.42
C GLU A 122 17.29 -24.29 -9.23
N LYS A 123 16.31 -25.05 -8.76
CA LYS A 123 14.96 -25.08 -9.35
C LYS A 123 14.32 -23.69 -9.29
N GLY A 124 14.44 -22.99 -8.16
CA GLY A 124 13.95 -21.62 -8.01
C GLY A 124 14.57 -20.66 -9.04
N ARG A 125 15.88 -20.77 -9.27
CA ARG A 125 16.59 -19.91 -10.25
C ARG A 125 16.09 -20.14 -11.66
N GLN A 126 15.91 -21.40 -12.06
CA GLN A 126 15.34 -21.75 -13.36
C GLN A 126 13.92 -21.22 -13.52
N MET A 127 13.10 -21.33 -12.47
CA MET A 127 11.75 -20.80 -12.46
C MET A 127 11.75 -19.27 -12.68
N VAL A 128 12.59 -18.53 -11.97
CA VAL A 128 12.75 -17.07 -12.16
C VAL A 128 13.19 -16.74 -13.58
N ALA A 129 14.21 -17.42 -14.10
CA ALA A 129 14.72 -17.16 -15.45
C ALA A 129 13.69 -17.43 -16.56
N SER A 130 12.76 -18.36 -16.33
CA SER A 130 11.68 -18.70 -17.26
C SER A 130 10.39 -17.88 -17.05
N SER A 131 10.33 -17.04 -16.02
CA SER A 131 9.10 -16.33 -15.65
C SER A 131 8.91 -15.06 -16.49
N PRO A 132 7.68 -14.78 -16.95
CA PRO A 132 7.37 -13.47 -17.53
C PRO A 132 7.50 -12.39 -16.47
N SER A 133 7.71 -11.14 -16.88
CA SER A 133 7.83 -10.03 -15.93
C SER A 133 6.53 -9.89 -15.11
N PRO A 134 6.62 -9.84 -13.77
CA PRO A 134 5.45 -9.83 -12.89
C PRO A 134 4.51 -8.62 -13.08
N LEU A 135 4.99 -7.56 -13.75
CA LEU A 135 4.30 -6.28 -13.88
C LEU A 135 4.01 -5.87 -15.34
N GLN A 136 4.64 -6.52 -16.34
CA GLN A 136 4.65 -6.01 -17.72
C GLN A 136 3.32 -6.13 -18.49
N GLU A 137 2.34 -6.85 -17.96
CA GLU A 137 1.02 -6.99 -18.57
C GLU A 137 0.28 -5.72 -19.01
N ASN A 138 -0.09 -4.95 -17.98
CA ASN A 138 -1.28 -4.09 -18.07
C ASN A 138 -1.14 -2.84 -17.22
N LEU A 139 -0.53 -2.93 -16.03
CA LEU A 139 -0.38 -1.77 -15.16
C LEU A 139 0.79 -0.88 -15.61
N VAL A 140 1.95 -1.48 -15.91
CA VAL A 140 3.11 -0.75 -16.45
C VAL A 140 2.74 -0.12 -17.79
N ASP A 141 2.16 -0.89 -18.71
CA ASP A 141 1.64 -0.39 -19.98
C ASP A 141 0.61 0.73 -19.83
N ALA A 142 -0.27 0.66 -18.82
CA ALA A 142 -1.23 1.72 -18.55
C ALA A 142 -0.55 2.99 -18.01
N ILE A 143 0.46 2.85 -17.15
CA ILE A 143 1.25 3.97 -16.62
C ILE A 143 2.08 4.60 -17.73
N ASP A 144 2.73 3.81 -18.59
CA ASP A 144 3.59 4.30 -19.68
C ASP A 144 2.82 5.07 -20.75
N LYS A 145 1.52 4.80 -20.90
CA LYS A 145 0.60 5.58 -21.76
C LYS A 145 0.28 6.97 -21.23
N LEU A 146 0.51 7.24 -19.94
CA LEU A 146 0.27 8.56 -19.36
C LEU A 146 1.40 9.54 -19.73
N PRO A 147 1.12 10.85 -19.85
CA PRO A 147 2.15 11.88 -19.99
C PRO A 147 3.19 11.84 -18.87
N GLU A 148 4.44 12.22 -19.17
CA GLU A 148 5.56 12.17 -18.20
C GLU A 148 5.25 12.91 -16.88
N LEU A 149 4.65 14.10 -16.99
CA LEU A 149 4.27 14.90 -15.82
C LEU A 149 3.26 14.18 -14.92
N GLU A 150 2.29 13.46 -15.51
CA GLU A 150 1.30 12.70 -14.75
C GLU A 150 1.94 11.51 -14.04
N ARG A 151 2.81 10.77 -14.74
CA ARG A 151 3.58 9.66 -14.12
C ARG A 151 4.39 10.14 -12.93
N ALA A 152 5.14 11.23 -13.08
CA ALA A 152 5.93 11.81 -12.00
C ALA A 152 5.05 12.27 -10.84
N THR A 153 3.91 12.91 -11.12
CA THR A 153 2.98 13.38 -10.09
C THR A 153 2.37 12.21 -9.30
N ILE A 154 1.98 11.13 -9.98
CA ILE A 154 1.44 9.93 -9.34
C ILE A 154 2.50 9.29 -8.44
N ALA A 155 3.72 9.10 -8.94
CA ALA A 155 4.81 8.50 -8.19
C ALA A 155 5.10 9.28 -6.88
N LEU A 156 5.35 10.59 -6.99
CA LEU A 156 5.61 11.45 -5.84
C LEU A 156 4.45 11.49 -4.84
N SER A 157 3.21 11.45 -5.34
CA SER A 157 2.02 11.45 -4.46
C SER A 157 1.91 10.14 -3.67
N LEU A 158 2.17 9.00 -4.30
CA LEU A 158 2.14 7.69 -3.64
C LEU A 158 3.29 7.55 -2.62
N GLU A 159 4.50 7.97 -2.98
CA GLU A 159 5.65 7.99 -2.07
C GLU A 159 5.36 8.83 -0.83
N LYS A 160 4.83 10.05 -1.01
CA LYS A 160 4.45 10.92 0.11
C LYS A 160 3.37 10.31 1.00
N ILE A 161 2.40 9.58 0.43
CA ILE A 161 1.38 8.87 1.21
C ILE A 161 2.03 7.80 2.08
N ILE A 162 2.99 7.04 1.54
CA ILE A 162 3.72 6.00 2.27
C ILE A 162 4.54 6.62 3.41
N GLU A 163 5.27 7.71 3.14
CA GLU A 163 6.01 8.45 4.18
C GLU A 163 5.11 8.91 5.33
N CYS A 164 3.91 9.40 5.02
CA CYS A 164 2.93 9.80 6.04
C CYS A 164 2.37 8.62 6.85
N ILE A 165 2.29 7.42 6.27
CA ILE A 165 1.84 6.21 6.97
C ILE A 165 2.93 5.66 7.88
N ASP A 166 4.18 5.68 7.41
CA ASP A 166 5.34 5.15 8.14
C ASP A 166 5.89 6.12 9.20
N ALA A 167 5.49 7.40 9.14
CA ALA A 167 5.81 8.37 10.17
C ALA A 167 5.31 7.87 11.55
N PRO A 168 6.18 7.80 12.57
CA PRO A 168 5.75 7.39 13.90
C PRO A 168 4.64 8.33 14.35
N VAL A 169 3.52 7.75 14.80
CA VAL A 169 2.45 8.49 15.47
C VAL A 169 3.12 9.22 16.64
N SER A 170 3.37 10.51 16.46
CA SER A 170 3.99 11.32 17.50
C SER A 170 3.07 11.26 18.71
N GLU A 171 3.58 10.74 19.82
CA GLU A 171 3.02 10.89 21.17
C GLU A 171 3.04 12.38 21.58
N ALA A 172 2.35 13.23 20.82
CA ALA A 172 2.21 14.65 21.06
C ALA A 172 0.75 14.99 21.44
N ALA A 173 0.10 14.09 22.18
CA ALA A 173 -1.23 14.32 22.73
C ALA A 173 -1.32 14.12 24.26
N ASP A 174 -0.18 14.10 24.98
CA ASP A 174 -0.15 14.19 26.45
C ASP A 174 0.72 15.37 26.89
N SER A 175 0.26 16.60 26.62
CA SER A 175 0.72 17.80 27.35
C SER A 175 -0.22 19.00 27.18
N GLN A 176 -1.53 18.78 27.28
CA GLN A 176 -2.48 19.87 27.57
C GLN A 176 -3.38 19.51 28.75
N THR A 177 -2.77 19.32 29.91
CA THR A 177 -3.45 19.64 31.18
C THR A 177 -2.80 20.92 31.69
N ALA A 178 -3.34 22.06 31.28
CA ALA A 178 -2.98 23.35 31.86
C ALA A 178 -3.21 23.29 33.39
N PRO A 179 -2.31 23.83 34.22
CA PRO A 179 -2.55 23.89 35.65
C PRO A 179 -3.63 24.94 35.88
N ILE A 180 -4.73 24.54 36.53
CA ILE A 180 -5.70 25.49 37.06
C ILE A 180 -4.99 26.23 38.21
N LEU A 181 -4.66 27.49 37.99
CA LEU A 181 -4.24 28.41 39.04
C LEU A 181 -5.44 28.65 39.97
N GLU A 182 -5.44 28.06 41.17
CA GLU A 182 -6.26 28.56 42.28
C GLU A 182 -5.64 29.86 42.80
N THR A 183 -6.22 30.99 42.41
CA THR A 183 -5.93 32.30 43.02
C THR A 183 -7.07 32.65 43.98
N THR A 184 -6.80 32.37 45.25
CA THR A 184 -7.12 33.13 46.48
C THR A 184 -8.40 33.97 46.60
N ALA A 185 -8.99 33.80 47.79
CA ALA A 185 -9.49 34.83 48.72
C ALA A 185 -11.00 35.12 48.76
N ASP A 186 -11.62 34.54 49.80
CA ASP A 186 -12.22 35.28 50.92
C ASP A 186 -13.24 36.38 50.60
N LEU A 187 -14.53 36.07 50.73
CA LEU A 187 -15.54 37.03 51.20
C LEU A 187 -16.64 36.32 52.02
N ARG A 188 -16.50 36.42 53.35
CA ARG A 188 -17.53 36.70 54.37
C ARG A 188 -18.89 35.99 54.30
N GLY A 189 -19.12 35.16 55.32
CA GLY A 189 -20.05 35.54 56.39
C GLY A 189 -21.36 34.75 56.54
N ASN A 190 -21.59 34.33 57.79
CA ASN A 190 -22.83 33.85 58.42
C ASN A 190 -23.32 32.45 57.99
N GLY A 191 -23.46 31.45 58.85
CA GLY A 191 -23.39 31.36 60.32
C GLY A 191 -24.28 30.20 60.78
N ARG A 192 -23.93 29.57 61.91
CA ARG A 192 -24.78 28.69 62.77
C ARG A 192 -25.18 27.32 62.15
N LEU A 193 -25.02 26.15 62.77
CA LEU A 193 -24.86 25.70 64.16
C LEU A 193 -24.19 24.30 64.17
N SER A 194 -23.30 24.05 65.14
CA SER A 194 -23.04 22.71 65.70
C SER A 194 -24.09 22.40 66.81
N PRO A 195 -24.07 21.26 67.53
CA PRO A 195 -23.48 19.93 67.27
C PRO A 195 -24.50 18.79 67.55
N ARG A 196 -24.19 17.54 67.19
CA ARG A 196 -24.56 16.39 68.04
C ARG A 196 -23.71 15.15 67.77
N SER A 197 -22.96 14.79 68.81
CA SER A 197 -22.18 13.58 69.02
C SER A 197 -23.07 12.34 69.20
N VAL A 198 -22.64 11.16 68.70
CA VAL A 198 -22.68 9.82 69.33
C VAL A 198 -21.70 8.93 68.52
N GLU A 199 -20.47 8.70 68.98
CA GLU A 199 -19.98 7.51 69.71
C GLU A 199 -20.12 6.13 69.03
N ARG A 200 -18.95 5.50 68.79
CA ARG A 200 -18.55 4.07 68.94
C ARG A 200 -19.32 3.03 68.08
N THR A 201 -18.74 1.96 67.52
CA THR A 201 -17.75 0.98 68.00
C THR A 201 -17.17 0.17 66.82
N ASP A 202 -15.99 -0.41 67.05
CA ASP A 202 -15.28 -1.44 66.27
C ASP A 202 -16.12 -2.63 65.78
N SER A 203 -15.77 -3.16 64.60
CA SER A 203 -15.23 -4.52 64.37
C SER A 203 -14.93 -4.75 62.89
#